data_AF-A0A1A6GRM5-F1
#
_entry.id   AF-A0A1A6GRM5-F1
#
_cell.length_a   1.000
_cell.length_b   1.000
_cell.length_c   1.000
_cell.angle_alpha   90.00
_cell.angle_beta   90.00
_cell.angle_gamma   90.00
#
_symmetry.space_group_name_H-M   'P 1'
#
loop_
_entity.id
_entity.type
_entity.pdbx_description
1 polymer ?
#
loop_
_entity_poly.entity_id
_entity_poly.type
_entity_poly.pdbx_seq_one_letter_code
_entity_poly.pdbx_strand_id
1 'polypeptide(L)'
;MSGWESYYKTEGEEEEEEEESPDPGGEYKYSGRDSLIFLVDASRAMFESQGAKRVLELDQFKGQQGKKHFQDTIGHGADYSLSEVLWVCANLFSDVQYKMSHKRIMLFTNEDDPHGNDSAKASRARTKARIFLDLMHLKRQGGFDISLFYRDIISIAEDEDLGVHFEESSKLEDLLRKVRAKETKKRVLSRLRFNLGKDVALMVGIYNLVQKANKPFPVRLYRETNEPVKTKTRTFNTYGSRQIVLEKEETEELKRFDEPGLILMGFKPSVMLKKHHYLRPSLFVYPEESLRKVPFTEKVMANPEQIDKMKAIVQRLRFTYRSDSFENPVEAIKKRLGSLADEFKELVYPPDYNPEGKVTKRKQDDEGSASKKPKVELSEEELKVHFAKGTLGKLTVPALKEVCKAYGLKSGPKKQELLDALTRHFQKN
;
A
#
# COMPACT_ATOMS: atom_id res chain seq x y z
N MET A 1 43.07 16.24 -38.42
CA MET A 1 42.44 17.19 -37.48
C MET A 1 42.08 18.43 -38.27
N SER A 2 40.82 18.55 -38.67
CA SER A 2 40.23 19.64 -39.46
C SER A 2 38.77 19.25 -39.73
N GLY A 3 37.76 20.11 -39.57
CA GLY A 3 37.71 21.41 -38.91
C GLY A 3 36.32 21.62 -38.29
N TRP A 4 36.21 22.50 -37.30
CA TRP A 4 34.98 22.76 -36.51
C TRP A 4 34.46 24.20 -36.68
N GLU A 5 34.91 24.93 -37.71
CA GLU A 5 34.74 26.39 -37.81
C GLU A 5 33.58 26.85 -38.72
N SER A 6 32.85 25.96 -39.38
CA SER A 6 31.94 26.33 -40.47
C SER A 6 30.44 26.45 -40.12
N TYR A 7 30.09 26.80 -38.87
CA TYR A 7 28.66 26.96 -38.48
C TYR A 7 28.32 28.15 -37.58
N TYR A 8 29.26 29.08 -37.36
CA TYR A 8 28.99 30.35 -36.67
C TYR A 8 29.30 31.55 -37.57
N LYS A 9 28.45 31.76 -38.59
CA LYS A 9 28.19 33.09 -39.17
C LYS A 9 26.99 33.08 -40.11
N THR A 10 25.82 33.36 -39.54
CA THR A 10 24.79 34.15 -40.21
C THR A 10 24.37 35.23 -39.22
N GLU A 11 24.23 36.46 -39.71
CA GLU A 11 23.82 37.60 -38.90
C GLU A 11 22.31 37.54 -38.62
N GLY A 12 21.85 38.29 -37.61
CA GLY A 12 20.56 38.01 -36.97
C GLY A 12 19.34 38.34 -37.81
N GLU A 13 18.34 37.47 -37.69
CA GLU A 13 16.93 37.88 -37.70
C GLU A 13 16.42 37.69 -36.27
N GLU A 14 15.57 38.60 -35.80
CA GLU A 14 14.94 38.54 -34.48
C GLU A 14 13.82 37.49 -34.52
N GLU A 15 14.16 36.21 -34.28
CA GLU A 15 13.14 35.19 -34.05
C GLU A 15 12.43 35.47 -32.72
N GLU A 16 11.11 35.62 -32.80
CA GLU A 16 10.25 36.11 -31.73
C GLU A 16 10.35 35.25 -30.46
N GLU A 17 10.22 35.89 -29.29
CA GLU A 17 9.97 35.17 -28.03
C GLU A 17 8.56 34.53 -28.12
N GLU A 18 8.45 33.33 -28.67
CA GLU A 18 7.27 32.49 -28.47
C GLU A 18 7.16 32.20 -26.96
N GLU A 19 6.23 32.91 -26.30
CA GLU A 19 5.80 32.57 -24.95
C GLU A 19 5.37 31.11 -24.95
N GLU A 20 6.13 30.27 -24.23
CA GLU A 20 5.90 28.83 -24.13
C GLU A 20 4.50 28.59 -23.54
N SER A 21 3.52 28.40 -24.43
CA SER A 21 2.12 28.27 -24.05
C SER A 21 1.98 27.09 -23.07
N PRO A 22 1.21 27.24 -21.98
CA PRO A 22 1.25 26.29 -20.89
C PRO A 22 0.73 24.92 -21.35
N ASP A 23 1.63 23.94 -21.30
CA ASP A 23 1.41 22.53 -21.59
C ASP A 23 0.03 22.06 -21.08
N PRO A 24 -0.84 21.48 -21.94
CA PRO A 24 -2.18 21.04 -21.52
C PRO A 24 -2.14 19.87 -20.53
N GLY A 25 -0.97 19.29 -20.27
CA GLY A 25 -0.67 18.44 -19.11
C GLY A 25 -0.75 19.22 -17.79
N GLY A 26 -1.98 19.57 -17.38
CA GLY A 26 -2.28 20.48 -16.28
C GLY A 26 -1.46 20.26 -15.00
N GLU A 27 -0.42 21.07 -14.83
CA GLU A 27 0.19 21.33 -13.53
C GLU A 27 -0.87 21.97 -12.62
N TYR A 28 -1.58 21.15 -11.85
CA TYR A 28 -2.37 21.62 -10.72
C TYR A 28 -1.43 22.24 -9.68
N LYS A 29 -1.08 23.51 -9.86
CA LYS A 29 -0.46 24.38 -8.86
C LYS A 29 -1.41 24.56 -7.68
N TYR A 30 -1.50 23.53 -6.84
CA TYR A 30 -2.09 23.58 -5.52
C TYR A 30 -1.28 24.55 -4.66
N SER A 31 -1.65 25.82 -4.72
CA SER A 31 -0.90 26.96 -4.19
C SER A 31 -1.23 27.31 -2.74
N GLY A 32 -2.24 26.68 -2.15
CA GLY A 32 -2.63 26.90 -0.77
C GLY A 32 -2.03 25.86 0.18
N ARG A 33 -1.32 26.34 1.22
CA ARG A 33 -0.79 25.49 2.30
C ARG A 33 -1.91 25.12 3.26
N ASP A 34 -1.94 23.91 3.81
CA ASP A 34 -2.82 23.60 4.94
C ASP A 34 -2.20 24.10 6.25
N SER A 35 -3.03 24.47 7.23
CA SER A 35 -2.56 24.92 8.54
C SER A 35 -3.34 24.24 9.67
N LEU A 36 -2.57 23.65 10.58
CA LEU A 36 -3.04 22.80 11.68
C LEU A 36 -2.47 23.33 13.00
N ILE A 37 -3.35 23.67 13.94
CA ILE A 37 -2.97 24.08 15.30
C ILE A 37 -3.25 22.91 16.25
N PHE A 38 -2.23 22.48 16.99
CA PHE A 38 -2.38 21.54 18.10
C PHE A 38 -2.64 22.35 19.39
N LEU A 39 -3.87 22.31 19.89
CA LEU A 39 -4.29 22.99 21.11
C LEU A 39 -4.35 21.96 22.25
N VAL A 40 -3.48 22.09 23.26
CA VAL A 40 -3.35 21.13 24.36
C VAL A 40 -3.81 21.76 25.66
N ASP A 41 -4.74 21.09 26.34
CA ASP A 41 -5.20 21.45 27.67
C ASP A 41 -4.11 21.23 28.73
N ALA A 42 -3.93 22.21 29.61
CA ALA A 42 -2.96 22.23 30.71
C ALA A 42 -3.67 22.26 32.09
N SER A 43 -4.92 21.82 32.17
CA SER A 43 -5.66 21.60 33.41
C SER A 43 -5.01 20.49 34.26
N ARG A 44 -5.22 20.50 35.58
CA ARG A 44 -4.56 19.55 36.50
C ARG A 44 -4.79 18.07 36.12
N ALA A 45 -6.01 17.75 35.70
CA ALA A 45 -6.41 16.41 35.28
C ALA A 45 -5.59 15.85 34.09
N MET A 46 -5.04 16.71 33.22
CA MET A 46 -4.18 16.29 32.09
C MET A 46 -2.80 15.78 32.55
N PHE A 47 -2.40 16.11 33.78
CA PHE A 47 -1.12 15.72 34.37
C PHE A 47 -1.23 14.55 35.35
N GLU A 48 -2.44 14.04 35.59
CA GLU A 48 -2.71 12.87 36.42
C GLU A 48 -2.51 11.59 35.59
N SER A 49 -1.66 10.67 36.06
CA SER A 49 -1.13 9.63 35.19
C SER A 49 -2.08 8.44 35.01
N GLN A 50 -2.60 8.24 33.80
CA GLN A 50 -3.06 6.92 33.32
C GLN A 50 -2.40 6.42 32.01
N GLY A 51 -1.56 7.19 31.29
CA GLY A 51 -0.71 6.59 30.24
C GLY A 51 0.04 7.49 29.23
N ALA A 52 1.33 7.16 29.04
CA ALA A 52 2.19 7.40 27.86
C ALA A 52 2.70 8.83 27.52
N LYS A 53 3.87 8.88 26.84
CA LYS A 53 4.73 10.07 26.59
C LYS A 53 4.69 10.54 25.11
N ARG A 54 4.89 11.85 24.85
CA ARG A 54 5.03 12.53 23.52
C ARG A 54 5.93 13.79 23.67
N VAL A 55 6.39 14.53 22.64
CA VAL A 55 6.32 14.37 21.16
C VAL A 55 7.74 14.18 20.58
N LEU A 56 8.32 15.15 19.83
CA LEU A 56 9.69 15.11 19.28
C LEU A 56 10.44 16.48 19.20
N GLU A 57 9.77 17.64 19.19
CA GLU A 57 10.41 18.93 19.59
C GLU A 57 9.96 19.34 21.00
N LEU A 58 8.75 18.92 21.40
CA LEU A 58 8.29 18.84 22.79
C LEU A 58 9.00 17.71 23.58
N ASP A 59 10.17 17.22 23.13
CA ASP A 59 10.90 16.14 23.81
C ASP A 59 11.38 16.60 25.20
N GLN A 60 11.68 17.90 25.36
CA GLN A 60 11.94 18.53 26.66
C GLN A 60 10.76 18.48 27.64
N PHE A 61 9.52 18.27 27.16
CA PHE A 61 8.30 18.14 27.97
C PHE A 61 7.84 16.68 28.13
N LYS A 62 8.65 15.71 27.68
CA LYS A 62 8.32 14.29 27.61
C LYS A 62 8.55 13.56 28.94
N GLY A 63 7.54 12.85 29.41
CA GLY A 63 7.63 12.04 30.63
C GLY A 63 7.72 12.88 31.92
N GLN A 64 8.14 12.27 33.03
CA GLN A 64 8.09 12.89 34.35
C GLN A 64 9.01 14.12 34.49
N GLN A 65 10.23 14.06 33.94
CA GLN A 65 11.17 15.19 33.94
C GLN A 65 10.60 16.36 33.13
N GLY A 66 10.08 16.09 31.93
CA GLY A 66 9.50 17.13 31.09
C GLY A 66 8.16 17.68 31.60
N LYS A 67 7.34 16.87 32.29
CA LYS A 67 6.18 17.34 33.05
C LYS A 67 6.60 18.40 34.07
N LYS A 68 7.66 18.12 34.85
CA LYS A 68 8.16 19.09 35.84
C LYS A 68 8.64 20.37 35.15
N HIS A 69 9.44 20.24 34.08
CA HIS A 69 9.92 21.39 33.32
C HIS A 69 8.77 22.25 32.74
N PHE A 70 7.69 21.64 32.26
CA PHE A 70 6.49 22.36 31.83
C PHE A 70 5.82 23.10 32.99
N GLN A 71 5.62 22.42 34.14
CA GLN A 71 5.02 23.01 35.34
C GLN A 71 5.85 24.20 35.87
N ASP A 72 7.17 24.10 35.84
CA ASP A 72 8.11 25.14 36.30
C ASP A 72 8.19 26.33 35.32
N THR A 73 8.00 26.11 34.00
CA THR A 73 8.19 27.15 32.96
C THR A 73 6.90 27.86 32.55
N ILE A 74 5.77 27.14 32.49
CA ILE A 74 4.48 27.62 31.94
C ILE A 74 3.38 27.63 33.02
N GLY A 75 3.46 26.74 34.00
CA GLY A 75 2.39 26.53 34.99
C GLY A 75 1.27 25.62 34.48
N HIS A 76 0.28 25.33 35.33
CA HIS A 76 -0.85 24.44 35.01
C HIS A 76 -2.05 24.69 35.93
N GLY A 77 -3.26 24.39 35.45
CA GLY A 77 -4.49 24.46 36.25
C GLY A 77 -4.92 25.87 36.69
N ALA A 78 -4.66 26.89 35.86
CA ALA A 78 -5.24 28.22 36.00
C ALA A 78 -6.68 28.27 35.45
N ASP A 79 -7.46 29.28 35.84
CA ASP A 79 -8.75 29.57 35.21
C ASP A 79 -8.56 30.05 33.77
N TYR A 80 -9.52 29.73 32.89
CA TYR A 80 -9.46 30.08 31.47
C TYR A 80 -10.84 30.34 30.87
N SER A 81 -10.86 30.84 29.63
CA SER A 81 -12.06 31.01 28.81
C SER A 81 -11.79 30.40 27.44
N LEU A 82 -12.51 29.35 27.06
CA LEU A 82 -12.30 28.69 25.76
C LEU A 82 -12.59 29.67 24.60
N SER A 83 -13.45 30.68 24.82
CA SER A 83 -13.72 31.75 23.85
C SER A 83 -12.52 32.68 23.57
N GLU A 84 -11.58 32.78 24.51
CA GLU A 84 -10.32 33.54 24.35
C GLU A 84 -9.25 32.65 23.71
N VAL A 85 -9.15 31.39 24.15
CA VAL A 85 -8.25 30.39 23.55
C VAL A 85 -8.53 30.21 22.05
N LEU A 86 -9.81 30.01 21.66
CA LEU A 86 -10.22 29.90 20.26
C LEU A 86 -9.93 31.17 19.45
N TRP A 87 -9.93 32.34 20.09
CA TRP A 87 -9.58 33.60 19.45
C TRP A 87 -8.09 33.72 19.16
N VAL A 88 -7.24 33.32 20.10
CA VAL A 88 -5.79 33.25 19.89
C VAL A 88 -5.49 32.28 18.73
N CYS A 89 -6.12 31.11 18.70
CA CYS A 89 -5.99 30.19 17.57
C CYS A 89 -6.49 30.79 16.24
N ALA A 90 -7.56 31.59 16.25
CA ALA A 90 -8.05 32.28 15.06
C ALA A 90 -7.04 33.33 14.55
N ASN A 91 -6.42 34.09 15.46
CA ASN A 91 -5.39 35.09 15.13
C ASN A 91 -4.12 34.45 14.57
N LEU A 92 -3.67 33.32 15.14
CA LEU A 92 -2.53 32.57 14.61
C LEU A 92 -2.70 32.15 13.15
N PHE A 93 -3.94 31.93 12.67
CA PHE A 93 -4.18 31.76 11.24
C PHE A 93 -4.16 33.08 10.46
N SER A 94 -4.58 34.19 11.04
CA SER A 94 -4.57 35.51 10.40
C SER A 94 -3.16 36.07 10.20
N ASP A 95 -2.22 35.71 11.09
CA ASP A 95 -0.82 36.16 11.05
C ASP A 95 0.00 35.47 9.93
N VAL A 96 -0.54 34.43 9.29
CA VAL A 96 0.15 33.65 8.24
C VAL A 96 0.12 34.40 6.90
N GLN A 97 1.30 34.82 6.43
CA GLN A 97 1.50 35.55 5.17
C GLN A 97 1.18 34.74 3.89
N TYR A 98 0.90 33.44 4.00
CA TYR A 98 0.62 32.56 2.87
C TYR A 98 -0.87 32.26 2.74
N LYS A 99 -1.37 32.14 1.51
CA LYS A 99 -2.73 31.66 1.25
C LYS A 99 -2.89 30.24 1.81
N MET A 100 -3.85 30.05 2.71
CA MET A 100 -4.17 28.74 3.27
C MET A 100 -5.31 28.07 2.51
N SER A 101 -5.18 26.76 2.26
CA SER A 101 -6.25 25.90 1.73
C SER A 101 -7.24 25.48 2.81
N HIS A 102 -6.75 25.18 4.01
CA HIS A 102 -7.54 24.71 5.15
C HIS A 102 -6.98 25.24 6.47
N LYS A 103 -7.87 25.56 7.42
CA LYS A 103 -7.55 25.96 8.79
C LYS A 103 -8.19 24.95 9.74
N ARG A 104 -7.40 24.24 10.55
CA ARG A 104 -7.88 23.16 11.46
C ARG A 104 -7.27 23.31 12.84
N ILE A 105 -8.06 23.14 13.89
CA ILE A 105 -7.62 23.10 15.28
C ILE A 105 -7.86 21.67 15.80
N MET A 106 -6.84 21.01 16.34
CA MET A 106 -7.00 19.77 17.09
C MET A 106 -6.89 20.05 18.59
N LEU A 107 -7.97 19.86 19.33
CA LEU A 107 -8.04 20.08 20.78
C LEU A 107 -7.82 18.78 21.56
N PHE A 108 -6.80 18.73 22.41
CA PHE A 108 -6.48 17.59 23.28
C PHE A 108 -6.83 17.95 24.72
N THR A 109 -7.84 17.27 25.30
CA THR A 109 -8.32 17.50 26.67
C THR A 109 -8.93 16.20 27.24
N ASN A 110 -9.02 16.10 28.57
CA ASN A 110 -9.80 15.11 29.30
C ASN A 110 -10.95 15.72 30.12
N GLU A 111 -11.25 17.00 29.92
CA GLU A 111 -12.38 17.72 30.52
C GLU A 111 -13.51 17.84 29.49
N ASP A 112 -14.70 17.34 29.82
CA ASP A 112 -15.86 17.26 28.93
C ASP A 112 -16.91 18.36 29.13
N ASP A 113 -16.90 19.07 30.27
CA ASP A 113 -17.68 20.29 30.49
C ASP A 113 -16.84 21.42 31.14
N PRO A 114 -15.91 22.03 30.38
CA PRO A 114 -14.91 22.96 30.91
C PRO A 114 -15.48 24.27 31.49
N HIS A 115 -16.77 24.57 31.24
CA HIS A 115 -17.44 25.81 31.69
C HIS A 115 -18.81 25.52 32.33
N GLY A 116 -19.06 24.30 32.83
CA GLY A 116 -20.35 23.93 33.44
C GLY A 116 -20.78 24.78 34.63
N ASN A 117 -19.82 25.45 35.28
CA ASN A 117 -20.04 26.41 36.37
C ASN A 117 -20.19 27.88 35.91
N ASP A 118 -19.95 28.20 34.64
CA ASP A 118 -20.01 29.55 34.09
C ASP A 118 -20.70 29.54 32.70
N SER A 119 -22.02 29.70 32.74
CA SER A 119 -22.86 29.72 31.53
C SER A 119 -22.52 30.86 30.56
N ALA A 120 -21.90 31.95 31.04
CA ALA A 120 -21.47 33.06 30.19
C ALA A 120 -20.19 32.70 29.41
N LYS A 121 -19.20 32.07 30.04
CA LYS A 121 -18.04 31.49 29.34
C LYS A 121 -18.47 30.40 28.37
N ALA A 122 -19.38 29.51 28.79
CA ALA A 122 -19.88 28.41 27.95
C ALA A 122 -20.56 28.93 26.67
N SER A 123 -21.48 29.89 26.81
CA SER A 123 -22.19 30.52 25.69
C SER A 123 -21.21 31.20 24.71
N ARG A 124 -20.28 32.02 25.23
CA ARG A 124 -19.26 32.71 24.40
C ARG A 124 -18.37 31.73 23.64
N ALA A 125 -18.04 30.57 24.23
CA ALA A 125 -17.23 29.55 23.56
C ALA A 125 -17.96 28.96 22.35
N ARG A 126 -19.23 28.57 22.52
CA ARG A 126 -20.08 28.03 21.43
C ARG A 126 -20.23 29.03 20.28
N THR A 127 -20.52 30.31 20.56
CA THR A 127 -20.63 31.35 19.52
C THR A 127 -19.33 31.58 18.72
N LYS A 128 -18.17 31.29 19.33
CA LYS A 128 -16.85 31.58 18.75
C LYS A 128 -16.21 30.38 18.03
N ALA A 129 -16.79 29.18 18.19
CA ALA A 129 -16.41 27.96 17.48
C ALA A 129 -16.83 27.98 16.00
N ARG A 130 -16.22 28.87 15.20
CA ARG A 130 -16.50 29.04 13.75
C ARG A 130 -15.40 28.48 12.84
N ILE A 131 -14.48 27.69 13.39
CA ILE A 131 -13.32 27.09 12.71
C ILE A 131 -13.39 25.58 12.91
N PHE A 132 -12.96 24.80 11.90
CA PHE A 132 -12.88 23.34 11.98
C PHE A 132 -12.09 22.87 13.21
N LEU A 133 -12.83 22.46 14.25
CA LEU A 133 -12.29 21.95 15.50
C LEU A 133 -12.50 20.45 15.58
N ASP A 134 -11.39 19.72 15.64
CA ASP A 134 -11.33 18.29 15.90
C ASP A 134 -11.04 18.03 17.37
N LEU A 135 -11.98 17.41 18.08
CA LEU A 135 -11.78 16.99 19.45
C LEU A 135 -10.98 15.67 19.49
N MET A 136 -9.86 15.70 20.21
CA MET A 136 -8.97 14.57 20.50
C MET A 136 -9.10 14.19 21.98
N HIS A 137 -10.33 13.87 22.41
CA HIS A 137 -10.65 13.62 23.81
C HIS A 137 -9.92 12.39 24.36
N LEU A 138 -9.40 12.58 25.57
CA LEU A 138 -8.62 11.62 26.34
C LEU A 138 -9.49 11.01 27.43
N LYS A 139 -9.13 9.81 27.87
CA LYS A 139 -9.84 9.10 28.94
C LYS A 139 -9.88 9.90 30.24
N ARG A 140 -11.07 10.01 30.83
CA ARG A 140 -11.35 10.57 32.17
C ARG A 140 -11.84 9.47 33.12
N GLN A 141 -11.80 9.71 34.43
CA GLN A 141 -12.57 8.91 35.38
C GLN A 141 -14.07 9.18 35.17
N GLY A 142 -14.86 8.13 34.94
CA GLY A 142 -16.28 8.23 34.58
C GLY A 142 -16.57 8.16 33.06
N GLY A 143 -15.55 8.25 32.21
CA GLY A 143 -15.70 8.40 30.76
C GLY A 143 -15.72 9.88 30.34
N PHE A 144 -15.89 10.14 29.04
CA PHE A 144 -15.95 11.49 28.45
C PHE A 144 -17.26 11.66 27.67
N ASP A 145 -18.15 12.55 28.10
CA ASP A 145 -19.44 12.80 27.45
C ASP A 145 -19.39 14.05 26.56
N ILE A 146 -19.26 13.81 25.25
CA ILE A 146 -19.26 14.85 24.20
C ILE A 146 -20.56 15.68 24.23
N SER A 147 -21.69 15.12 24.69
CA SER A 147 -23.01 15.74 24.60
C SER A 147 -23.23 16.92 25.55
N LEU A 148 -22.43 17.03 26.62
CA LEU A 148 -22.52 18.10 27.63
C LEU A 148 -22.15 19.46 27.04
N PHE A 149 -21.07 19.51 26.27
CA PHE A 149 -20.48 20.77 25.81
C PHE A 149 -19.95 20.71 24.36
N TYR A 150 -19.17 19.70 24.01
CA TYR A 150 -18.42 19.69 22.75
C TYR A 150 -19.24 19.37 21.50
N ARG A 151 -20.38 18.70 21.62
CA ARG A 151 -21.30 18.41 20.50
C ARG A 151 -21.65 19.67 19.70
N ASP A 152 -21.82 20.81 20.38
CA ASP A 152 -22.21 22.08 19.77
C ASP A 152 -20.98 22.90 19.27
N ILE A 153 -19.77 22.36 19.37
CA ILE A 153 -18.48 23.04 19.09
C ILE A 153 -17.66 22.33 18.01
N ILE A 154 -17.68 20.99 18.00
CA ILE A 154 -16.97 20.19 17.00
C ILE A 154 -17.60 20.37 15.62
N SER A 155 -16.77 20.63 14.61
CA SER A 155 -17.28 20.80 13.25
C SER A 155 -17.47 19.43 12.60
N ILE A 156 -18.73 19.02 12.42
CA ILE A 156 -19.06 17.96 11.47
C ILE A 156 -18.83 18.54 10.08
N ALA A 157 -17.85 18.02 9.35
CA ALA A 157 -17.68 18.37 7.94
C ALA A 157 -18.83 17.75 7.14
N GLU A 158 -19.37 18.47 6.16
CA GLU A 158 -20.47 18.01 5.29
C GLU A 158 -20.11 16.67 4.57
N ASP A 159 -18.81 16.41 4.35
CA ASP A 159 -18.25 15.16 3.78
C ASP A 159 -18.14 13.98 4.78
N GLU A 160 -18.43 14.18 6.08
CA GLU A 160 -18.24 13.23 7.18
C GLU A 160 -19.57 12.88 7.89
N ASP A 161 -20.68 12.92 7.14
CA ASP A 161 -22.07 12.76 7.60
C ASP A 161 -22.47 11.33 8.03
N LEU A 162 -21.58 10.65 8.75
CA LEU A 162 -21.78 9.32 9.34
C LEU A 162 -22.13 9.37 10.83
N GLY A 163 -21.97 10.52 11.49
CA GLY A 163 -22.28 10.70 12.93
C GLY A 163 -21.43 9.87 13.91
N VAL A 164 -20.43 9.14 13.42
CA VAL A 164 -19.53 8.32 14.26
C VAL A 164 -18.35 9.18 14.72
N HIS A 165 -18.48 9.76 15.90
CA HIS A 165 -17.33 10.32 16.61
C HIS A 165 -16.37 9.20 17.04
N PHE A 166 -15.09 9.53 17.20
CA PHE A 166 -14.15 8.57 17.77
C PHE A 166 -14.48 8.32 19.24
N GLU A 167 -14.25 7.09 19.72
CA GLU A 167 -14.24 6.78 21.16
C GLU A 167 -13.20 7.62 21.92
N GLU A 168 -13.24 7.63 23.25
CA GLU A 168 -12.17 8.26 24.05
C GLU A 168 -10.80 7.60 23.81
N SER A 169 -9.73 8.35 24.07
CA SER A 169 -8.36 7.87 23.89
C SER A 169 -7.69 7.51 25.21
N SER A 170 -7.59 6.21 25.49
CA SER A 170 -6.87 5.68 26.66
C SER A 170 -5.41 5.29 26.39
N LYS A 171 -5.01 5.19 25.11
CA LYS A 171 -3.69 4.71 24.67
C LYS A 171 -3.01 5.64 23.66
N LEU A 172 -1.68 5.58 23.65
CA LEU A 172 -0.84 6.37 22.73
C LEU A 172 -1.11 5.99 21.27
N GLU A 173 -1.14 4.70 20.95
CA GLU A 173 -1.28 4.20 19.58
C GLU A 173 -2.63 4.58 18.99
N ASP A 174 -3.70 4.51 19.80
CA ASP A 174 -5.05 4.80 19.34
C ASP A 174 -5.28 6.29 19.11
N LEU A 175 -4.75 7.18 19.97
CA LEU A 175 -4.76 8.61 19.69
C LEU A 175 -3.87 8.97 18.49
N LEU A 176 -2.69 8.36 18.33
CA LEU A 176 -1.87 8.58 17.13
C LEU A 176 -2.60 8.16 15.85
N ARG A 177 -3.40 7.08 15.89
CA ARG A 177 -4.24 6.67 14.77
C ARG A 177 -5.33 7.69 14.45
N LYS A 178 -6.00 8.25 15.47
CA LYS A 178 -7.04 9.28 15.33
C LYS A 178 -6.48 10.59 14.79
N VAL A 179 -5.33 11.04 15.31
CA VAL A 179 -4.61 12.23 14.81
C VAL A 179 -4.23 12.03 13.35
N ARG A 180 -3.53 10.94 12.99
CA ARG A 180 -3.13 10.65 11.60
C ARG A 180 -4.31 10.55 10.63
N ALA A 181 -5.48 10.09 11.09
CA ALA A 181 -6.69 10.02 10.28
C ALA A 181 -7.29 11.40 9.94
N LYS A 182 -6.99 12.43 10.74
CA LYS A 182 -7.51 13.80 10.59
C LYS A 182 -6.45 14.87 10.30
N GLU A 183 -5.16 14.51 10.38
CA GLU A 183 -4.00 15.36 10.11
C GLU A 183 -3.93 15.78 8.63
N THR A 184 -4.20 14.85 7.72
CA THR A 184 -4.15 15.10 6.27
C THR A 184 -5.55 15.08 5.64
N LYS A 185 -5.90 16.10 4.87
CA LYS A 185 -7.14 16.11 4.07
C LYS A 185 -7.09 15.03 2.97
N LYS A 186 -8.26 14.48 2.62
CA LYS A 186 -8.46 13.63 1.43
C LYS A 186 -7.90 14.34 0.18
N ARG A 187 -6.85 13.79 -0.44
CA ARG A 187 -6.26 14.33 -1.68
C ARG A 187 -6.58 13.43 -2.87
N VAL A 188 -7.36 13.97 -3.82
CA VAL A 188 -7.64 13.32 -5.10
C VAL A 188 -6.38 13.32 -5.95
N LEU A 189 -6.04 12.18 -6.57
CA LEU A 189 -4.97 12.04 -7.56
C LEU A 189 -5.41 12.59 -8.93
N SER A 190 -6.61 12.20 -9.37
CA SER A 190 -7.27 12.69 -10.57
C SER A 190 -8.79 12.53 -10.44
N ARG A 191 -9.54 13.43 -11.07
CA ARG A 191 -10.99 13.28 -11.28
C ARG A 191 -11.21 12.75 -12.68
N LEU A 192 -11.96 11.66 -12.80
CA LEU A 192 -12.23 11.02 -14.08
C LEU A 192 -13.73 10.86 -14.29
N ARG A 193 -14.16 10.90 -15.55
CA ARG A 193 -15.47 10.41 -15.96
C ARG A 193 -15.43 8.88 -15.97
N PHE A 194 -16.36 8.25 -15.27
CA PHE A 194 -16.63 6.82 -15.35
C PHE A 194 -17.87 6.59 -16.22
N ASN A 195 -17.62 6.21 -17.47
CA ASN A 195 -18.64 6.02 -18.50
C ASN A 195 -19.22 4.61 -18.38
N LEU A 196 -20.51 4.54 -18.06
CA LEU A 196 -21.30 3.30 -17.99
C LEU A 196 -21.94 2.94 -19.34
N GLY A 197 -22.08 3.93 -20.22
CA GLY A 197 -22.59 3.82 -21.59
C GLY A 197 -22.28 5.10 -22.37
N LYS A 198 -22.96 5.34 -23.49
CA LYS A 198 -22.78 6.57 -24.29
C LYS A 198 -23.26 7.82 -23.56
N ASP A 199 -24.40 7.73 -22.88
CA ASP A 199 -25.11 8.88 -22.31
C ASP A 199 -25.08 8.92 -20.77
N VAL A 200 -24.44 7.93 -20.14
CA VAL A 200 -24.39 7.79 -18.67
C VAL A 200 -22.95 7.77 -18.20
N ALA A 201 -22.55 8.85 -17.52
CA ALA A 201 -21.23 9.01 -16.92
C ALA A 201 -21.34 9.51 -15.47
N LEU A 202 -20.49 8.99 -14.59
CA LEU A 202 -20.36 9.43 -13.20
C LEU A 202 -19.01 10.14 -13.01
N MET A 203 -18.96 11.20 -12.22
CA MET A 203 -17.68 11.76 -11.78
C MET A 203 -17.14 10.95 -10.60
N VAL A 204 -15.90 10.48 -10.71
CA VAL A 204 -15.23 9.72 -9.66
C VAL A 204 -13.87 10.33 -9.30
N GLY A 205 -13.62 10.44 -8.00
CA GLY A 205 -12.30 10.75 -7.47
C GLY A 205 -11.44 9.49 -7.43
N ILE A 206 -10.27 9.55 -8.06
CA ILE A 206 -9.24 8.52 -7.94
C ILE A 206 -8.31 8.92 -6.80
N TYR A 207 -8.12 8.04 -5.83
CA TYR A 207 -7.28 8.27 -4.66
C TYR A 207 -6.15 7.26 -4.59
N ASN A 208 -4.99 7.70 -4.11
CA ASN A 208 -3.86 6.82 -3.82
C ASN A 208 -3.71 6.67 -2.31
N LEU A 209 -4.16 5.52 -1.78
CA LEU A 209 -4.09 5.22 -0.34
C LEU A 209 -2.74 4.62 0.09
N VAL A 210 -1.91 4.18 -0.86
CA VAL A 210 -0.63 3.50 -0.58
C VAL A 210 0.43 4.01 -1.56
N GLN A 211 1.07 5.12 -1.19
CA GLN A 211 2.22 5.65 -1.92
C GLN A 211 3.53 5.14 -1.32
N LYS A 212 4.45 4.68 -2.16
CA LYS A 212 5.81 4.33 -1.73
C LYS A 212 6.54 5.59 -1.28
N ALA A 213 6.88 5.66 0.01
CA ALA A 213 7.78 6.68 0.53
C ALA A 213 9.21 6.42 0.03
N ASN A 214 9.67 7.26 -0.90
CA ASN A 214 11.06 7.26 -1.37
C ASN A 214 11.88 8.23 -0.52
N LYS A 215 13.20 7.98 -0.40
CA LYS A 215 14.13 8.97 0.14
C LYS A 215 14.05 10.25 -0.73
N PRO A 216 13.93 11.45 -0.15
CA PRO A 216 13.97 12.70 -0.92
C PRO A 216 15.22 12.78 -1.80
N PHE A 217 15.06 13.26 -3.03
CA PHE A 217 16.19 13.48 -3.92
C PHE A 217 17.10 14.61 -3.39
N PRO A 218 18.43 14.50 -3.58
CA PRO A 218 19.34 15.57 -3.18
C PRO A 218 19.07 16.84 -4.00
N VAL A 219 18.97 17.98 -3.30
CA VAL A 219 18.86 19.30 -3.93
C VAL A 219 20.27 19.82 -4.23
N ARG A 220 20.50 20.31 -5.44
CA ARG A 220 21.78 20.97 -5.80
C ARG A 220 21.80 22.36 -5.19
N LEU A 221 22.87 22.69 -4.46
CA LEU A 221 23.04 23.99 -3.80
C LEU A 221 24.22 24.75 -4.40
N TYR A 222 24.16 26.08 -4.38
CA TYR A 222 25.29 26.95 -4.67
C TYR A 222 26.27 26.90 -3.49
N ARG A 223 27.58 26.75 -3.77
CA ARG A 223 28.58 26.41 -2.75
C ARG A 223 28.69 27.44 -1.63
N GLU A 224 28.53 28.72 -1.94
CA GLU A 224 28.84 29.82 -1.03
C GLU A 224 27.61 30.29 -0.25
N THR A 225 26.44 30.33 -0.90
CA THR A 225 25.17 30.78 -0.30
C THR A 225 24.30 29.63 0.24
N ASN A 226 24.61 28.38 -0.12
CA ASN A 226 23.76 27.20 0.11
C ASN A 226 22.36 27.30 -0.51
N GLU A 227 22.14 28.17 -1.50
CA GLU A 227 20.84 28.35 -2.15
C GLU A 227 20.57 27.27 -3.22
N PRO A 228 19.31 26.82 -3.40
CA PRO A 228 18.96 25.83 -4.43
C PRO A 228 19.20 26.29 -5.87
N VAL A 229 19.90 25.46 -6.67
CA VAL A 229 20.22 25.73 -8.07
C VAL A 229 19.21 25.05 -9.01
N LYS A 230 18.60 25.84 -9.90
CA LYS A 230 17.73 25.32 -10.98
C LYS A 230 18.58 24.61 -12.05
N THR A 231 18.14 23.42 -12.48
CA THR A 231 18.75 22.69 -13.59
C THR A 231 17.84 22.79 -14.83
N LYS A 232 18.39 23.24 -15.97
CA LYS A 232 17.76 23.13 -17.29
C LYS A 232 18.45 21.99 -18.06
N THR A 233 17.69 21.15 -18.76
CA THR A 233 18.19 19.98 -19.49
C THR A 233 17.62 19.98 -20.91
N ARG A 234 18.41 19.56 -21.90
CA ARG A 234 18.00 19.35 -23.30
C ARG A 234 18.36 17.92 -23.72
N THR A 235 17.57 17.30 -24.59
CA THR A 235 17.70 15.87 -24.97
C THR A 235 17.41 15.66 -26.45
N PHE A 236 18.10 14.69 -27.06
CA PHE A 236 17.98 14.30 -28.47
C PHE A 236 17.97 12.76 -28.58
N ASN A 237 17.26 12.22 -29.58
CA ASN A 237 17.10 10.77 -29.79
C ASN A 237 17.72 10.32 -31.12
N THR A 238 18.26 9.10 -31.16
CA THR A 238 18.82 8.46 -32.37
C THR A 238 18.63 6.95 -32.33
N TYR A 239 18.34 6.32 -33.47
CA TYR A 239 18.05 4.88 -33.58
C TYR A 239 18.86 4.19 -34.69
N GLY A 240 19.95 3.52 -34.30
CA GLY A 240 20.84 2.85 -35.25
C GLY A 240 21.57 3.86 -36.16
N SER A 241 21.59 3.61 -37.46
CA SER A 241 22.20 4.49 -38.48
C SER A 241 21.19 5.42 -39.17
N ARG A 242 19.91 5.45 -38.73
CA ARG A 242 18.90 6.36 -39.25
C ARG A 242 18.47 7.35 -38.17
N GLN A 243 18.52 8.63 -38.52
CA GLN A 243 17.86 9.66 -37.74
C GLN A 243 16.38 9.64 -38.10
N ILE A 244 15.53 9.44 -37.10
CA ILE A 244 14.08 9.63 -37.22
C ILE A 244 13.78 10.89 -36.42
N VAL A 245 13.36 11.93 -37.12
CA VAL A 245 12.84 13.15 -36.51
C VAL A 245 11.36 12.94 -36.29
N LEU A 246 10.87 13.30 -35.10
CA LEU A 246 9.47 13.39 -34.75
C LEU A 246 9.30 14.66 -33.93
N GLU A 247 8.24 15.42 -34.20
CA GLU A 247 7.88 16.58 -33.40
C GLU A 247 7.35 16.17 -32.02
N LYS A 248 7.39 17.08 -31.03
CA LYS A 248 6.88 16.81 -29.68
C LYS A 248 5.44 16.26 -29.76
N GLU A 249 4.60 16.91 -30.56
CA GLU A 249 3.20 16.59 -30.79
C GLU A 249 3.01 15.17 -31.35
N GLU A 250 3.76 14.79 -32.39
CA GLU A 250 3.72 13.42 -32.96
C GLU A 250 4.10 12.37 -31.90
N THR A 251 5.07 12.67 -31.02
CA THR A 251 5.45 11.75 -29.94
C THR A 251 4.42 11.65 -28.82
N GLU A 252 3.46 12.58 -28.73
CA GLU A 252 2.33 12.52 -27.80
C GLU A 252 1.11 11.87 -28.45
N GLU A 253 0.82 12.19 -29.71
CA GLU A 253 -0.26 11.60 -30.49
C GLU A 253 -0.10 10.07 -30.62
N LEU A 254 1.12 9.57 -30.87
CA LEU A 254 1.38 8.12 -30.95
C LEU A 254 1.07 7.34 -29.65
N LYS A 255 0.85 8.04 -28.52
CA LYS A 255 0.48 7.46 -27.23
C LYS A 255 -1.03 7.59 -26.93
N ARG A 256 -1.79 8.31 -27.75
CA ARG A 256 -3.21 8.61 -27.53
C ARG A 256 -4.09 7.48 -28.09
N PHE A 257 -4.97 6.94 -27.25
CA PHE A 257 -5.93 5.90 -27.62
C PHE A 257 -7.36 6.37 -27.32
N ASP A 258 -7.70 6.47 -26.04
CA ASP A 258 -8.99 6.95 -25.54
C ASP A 258 -8.87 8.34 -24.90
N GLU A 259 -10.00 8.99 -24.62
CA GLU A 259 -10.05 10.15 -23.73
C GLU A 259 -9.78 9.74 -22.27
N PRO A 260 -9.20 10.62 -21.42
CA PRO A 260 -8.95 10.33 -20.01
C PRO A 260 -10.22 9.99 -19.22
N GLY A 261 -10.40 8.72 -18.88
CA GLY A 261 -11.58 8.25 -18.16
C GLY A 261 -11.49 6.78 -17.73
N LEU A 262 -12.62 6.26 -17.24
CA LEU A 262 -12.86 4.84 -17.03
C LEU A 262 -14.04 4.43 -17.90
N ILE A 263 -13.91 3.37 -18.69
CA ILE A 263 -14.97 2.84 -19.55
C ILE A 263 -15.41 1.48 -19.00
N LEU A 264 -16.71 1.31 -18.75
CA LEU A 264 -17.25 0.03 -18.29
C LEU A 264 -17.23 -1.01 -19.42
N MET A 265 -16.33 -1.99 -19.33
CA MET A 265 -16.30 -3.16 -20.23
C MET A 265 -17.29 -4.27 -19.82
N GLY A 266 -17.83 -4.22 -18.60
CA GLY A 266 -18.71 -5.23 -18.02
C GLY A 266 -18.24 -5.75 -16.66
N PHE A 267 -18.95 -6.75 -16.12
CA PHE A 267 -18.70 -7.29 -14.78
C PHE A 267 -18.06 -8.69 -14.84
N LYS A 268 -17.00 -8.91 -14.07
CA LYS A 268 -16.28 -10.18 -13.97
C LYS A 268 -16.30 -10.70 -12.53
N PRO A 269 -16.67 -11.98 -12.28
CA PRO A 269 -16.67 -12.55 -10.92
C PRO A 269 -15.30 -12.43 -10.24
N SER A 270 -15.28 -12.07 -8.96
CA SER A 270 -14.06 -11.85 -8.17
C SER A 270 -13.13 -13.06 -8.15
N VAL A 271 -13.69 -14.28 -8.15
CA VAL A 271 -12.95 -15.56 -8.21
C VAL A 271 -12.06 -15.71 -9.46
N MET A 272 -12.33 -14.95 -10.53
CA MET A 272 -11.48 -14.93 -11.74
C MET A 272 -10.29 -13.97 -11.61
N LEU A 273 -10.28 -13.09 -10.60
CA LEU A 273 -9.20 -12.13 -10.34
C LEU A 273 -8.15 -12.78 -9.42
N LYS A 274 -7.08 -13.31 -10.03
CA LYS A 274 -6.05 -14.03 -9.28
C LYS A 274 -5.18 -13.07 -8.44
N LYS A 275 -5.03 -13.36 -7.15
CA LYS A 275 -4.21 -12.57 -6.21
C LYS A 275 -2.75 -12.36 -6.65
N HIS A 276 -2.19 -13.28 -7.44
CA HIS A 276 -0.82 -13.18 -7.98
C HIS A 276 -0.70 -12.39 -9.29
N HIS A 277 -1.79 -11.93 -9.91
CA HIS A 277 -1.77 -11.00 -11.05
C HIS A 277 -1.60 -9.53 -10.60
N TYR A 278 -0.74 -9.31 -9.60
CA TYR A 278 -0.39 -7.95 -9.15
C TYR A 278 0.60 -7.32 -10.14
N LEU A 279 0.27 -6.13 -10.65
CA LEU A 279 1.11 -5.37 -11.59
C LEU A 279 1.68 -4.10 -10.94
N ARG A 280 0.84 -3.34 -10.23
CA ARG A 280 1.17 -2.05 -9.60
C ARG A 280 0.21 -1.78 -8.42
N PRO A 281 0.51 -0.83 -7.52
CA PRO A 281 -0.38 -0.51 -6.40
C PRO A 281 -1.80 -0.18 -6.87
N SER A 282 -2.80 -0.73 -6.18
CA SER A 282 -4.21 -0.45 -6.46
C SER A 282 -4.56 0.98 -6.09
N LEU A 283 -5.37 1.62 -6.94
CA LEU A 283 -5.98 2.91 -6.65
C LEU A 283 -7.36 2.69 -6.02
N PHE A 284 -7.81 3.66 -5.22
CA PHE A 284 -9.14 3.66 -4.63
C PHE A 284 -10.05 4.61 -5.41
N VAL A 285 -11.09 4.06 -6.03
CA VAL A 285 -12.14 4.86 -6.68
C VAL A 285 -13.21 5.16 -5.65
N TYR A 286 -13.55 6.43 -5.48
CA TYR A 286 -14.68 6.86 -4.65
C TYR A 286 -15.60 7.76 -5.49
N PRO A 287 -16.92 7.57 -5.44
CA PRO A 287 -17.85 8.51 -6.07
C PRO A 287 -17.65 9.90 -5.46
N GLU A 288 -17.78 10.93 -6.26
CA GLU A 288 -17.85 12.30 -5.74
C GLU A 288 -19.31 12.58 -5.31
N GLU A 289 -19.78 11.81 -4.30
CA GLU A 289 -20.93 11.99 -3.37
C GLU A 289 -21.33 10.66 -2.67
N SER A 290 -22.36 10.70 -1.81
CA SER A 290 -22.52 9.91 -0.57
C SER A 290 -23.07 8.46 -0.64
N LEU A 291 -22.52 7.58 0.22
CA LEU A 291 -23.09 6.38 0.90
C LEU A 291 -24.00 5.38 0.10
N ARG A 292 -23.84 4.05 0.06
CA ARG A 292 -23.50 3.00 1.08
C ARG A 292 -22.92 1.71 0.41
N LYS A 293 -22.57 0.68 1.19
CA LYS A 293 -22.06 -0.65 0.72
C LYS A 293 -22.70 -1.85 1.46
N VAL A 294 -22.67 -3.05 0.86
CA VAL A 294 -23.05 -4.35 1.49
C VAL A 294 -22.11 -5.49 0.96
N PRO A 295 -21.71 -6.51 1.78
CA PRO A 295 -20.71 -7.54 1.40
C PRO A 295 -21.27 -8.98 1.18
N PHE A 296 -20.40 -9.94 0.81
CA PHE A 296 -20.70 -11.39 0.67
C PHE A 296 -19.59 -12.29 1.25
N THR A 297 -19.86 -13.59 1.44
CA THR A 297 -19.07 -14.59 2.21
C THR A 297 -18.39 -15.68 1.37
N GLU A 298 -17.43 -16.41 1.97
CA GLU A 298 -16.58 -17.45 1.31
C GLU A 298 -16.50 -18.77 2.12
N LYS A 299 -16.01 -19.88 1.54
CA LYS A 299 -15.89 -21.24 2.14
C LYS A 299 -14.48 -21.87 1.97
N VAL A 300 -14.23 -23.00 2.65
CA VAL A 300 -12.90 -23.52 3.08
C VAL A 300 -12.38 -24.75 2.29
N MET A 301 -11.09 -25.13 2.49
CA MET A 301 -10.30 -26.14 1.76
C MET A 301 -9.73 -27.32 2.60
N ALA A 302 -9.40 -28.42 1.89
CA ALA A 302 -8.18 -29.28 1.98
C ALA A 302 -7.88 -30.25 3.16
N ASN A 303 -6.91 -31.16 2.92
CA ASN A 303 -6.60 -32.43 3.60
C ASN A 303 -5.91 -32.30 4.99
N PRO A 304 -6.28 -33.04 6.06
CA PRO A 304 -5.97 -32.63 7.45
C PRO A 304 -4.50 -32.63 7.89
N GLU A 305 -3.76 -33.73 7.82
CA GLU A 305 -2.57 -33.93 8.70
C GLU A 305 -1.40 -32.95 8.45
N GLN A 306 -1.01 -32.76 7.19
CA GLN A 306 0.01 -31.78 6.81
C GLN A 306 -0.47 -30.34 7.10
N ILE A 307 -1.76 -30.11 6.89
CA ILE A 307 -2.40 -28.83 7.19
C ILE A 307 -2.45 -28.60 8.70
N ASP A 308 -2.57 -29.62 9.54
CA ASP A 308 -2.68 -29.48 11.00
C ASP A 308 -1.33 -29.20 11.65
N LYS A 309 -0.23 -29.82 11.19
CA LYS A 309 1.14 -29.39 11.57
C LYS A 309 1.45 -27.97 11.08
N MET A 310 1.10 -27.62 9.84
CA MET A 310 1.30 -26.25 9.33
C MET A 310 0.40 -25.22 10.05
N LYS A 311 -0.86 -25.56 10.35
CA LYS A 311 -1.76 -24.76 11.19
C LYS A 311 -1.15 -24.55 12.58
N ALA A 312 -0.56 -25.56 13.21
CA ALA A 312 0.07 -25.40 14.53
C ALA A 312 1.23 -24.40 14.49
N ILE A 313 2.09 -24.45 13.46
CA ILE A 313 3.16 -23.48 13.23
C ILE A 313 2.59 -22.07 12.99
N VAL A 314 1.61 -21.94 12.08
CA VAL A 314 0.93 -20.68 11.76
C VAL A 314 0.16 -20.11 12.96
N GLN A 315 -0.37 -20.96 13.85
CA GLN A 315 -1.02 -20.55 15.10
C GLN A 315 -0.01 -20.06 16.15
N ARG A 316 1.12 -20.73 16.35
CA ARG A 316 2.18 -20.26 17.26
C ARG A 316 2.85 -18.97 16.76
N LEU A 317 2.92 -18.79 15.44
CA LEU A 317 3.38 -17.55 14.80
C LEU A 317 2.25 -16.56 14.50
N ARG A 318 1.02 -16.79 15.00
CA ARG A 318 -0.10 -15.89 14.73
C ARG A 318 0.14 -14.55 15.42
N PHE A 319 0.29 -13.51 14.60
CA PHE A 319 0.28 -12.12 15.03
C PHE A 319 -0.87 -11.39 14.34
N THR A 320 -1.35 -10.31 14.95
CA THR A 320 -2.33 -9.43 14.32
C THR A 320 -1.59 -8.54 13.32
N TYR A 321 -1.59 -8.93 12.05
CA TYR A 321 -1.07 -8.06 10.98
C TYR A 321 -1.81 -6.72 10.97
N ARG A 322 -1.05 -5.64 10.88
CA ARG A 322 -1.52 -4.28 10.62
C ARG A 322 -0.58 -3.65 9.59
N SER A 323 -1.13 -2.83 8.70
CA SER A 323 -0.37 -2.18 7.61
C SER A 323 0.62 -1.11 8.08
N ASP A 324 0.59 -0.74 9.36
CA ASP A 324 1.51 0.20 10.01
C ASP A 324 2.66 -0.51 10.78
N SER A 325 2.68 -1.85 10.78
CA SER A 325 3.57 -2.67 11.61
C SER A 325 4.57 -3.46 10.74
N PHE A 326 5.86 -3.20 10.93
CA PHE A 326 6.96 -3.71 10.05
C PHE A 326 8.08 -4.45 10.82
N GLU A 327 7.77 -5.03 11.97
CA GLU A 327 8.76 -5.74 12.79
C GLU A 327 9.07 -7.15 12.24
N ASN A 328 10.36 -7.54 12.29
CA ASN A 328 10.81 -8.90 12.01
C ASN A 328 11.56 -9.48 13.23
N PRO A 329 10.85 -10.00 14.25
CA PRO A 329 11.43 -10.38 15.53
C PRO A 329 11.98 -11.83 15.51
N VAL A 330 13.05 -12.06 14.73
CA VAL A 330 13.65 -13.38 14.44
C VAL A 330 13.89 -14.24 15.69
N GLU A 331 14.45 -13.67 16.76
CA GLU A 331 14.74 -14.43 17.99
C GLU A 331 13.48 -14.79 18.79
N ALA A 332 12.45 -13.93 18.76
CA ALA A 332 11.17 -14.25 19.38
C ALA A 332 10.42 -15.35 18.59
N ILE A 333 10.57 -15.38 17.26
CA ILE A 333 10.04 -16.43 16.37
C ILE A 333 10.68 -17.78 16.72
N LYS A 334 12.02 -17.86 16.77
CA LYS A 334 12.74 -19.09 17.18
C LYS A 334 12.25 -19.60 18.53
N LYS A 335 12.20 -18.73 19.55
CA LYS A 335 11.76 -19.08 20.90
C LYS A 335 10.29 -19.57 20.96
N ARG A 336 9.39 -19.04 20.13
CA ARG A 336 7.98 -19.45 20.07
C ARG A 336 7.75 -20.76 19.32
N LEU A 337 8.59 -21.09 18.35
CA LEU A 337 8.49 -22.35 17.61
C LEU A 337 8.94 -23.54 18.46
N GLY A 338 10.08 -23.41 19.16
CA GLY A 338 10.69 -24.53 19.87
C GLY A 338 10.99 -25.68 18.90
N SER A 339 10.73 -26.92 19.32
CA SER A 339 10.97 -28.13 18.53
C SER A 339 10.16 -28.23 17.23
N LEU A 340 9.01 -27.54 17.11
CA LEU A 340 8.14 -27.66 15.91
C LEU A 340 8.85 -27.31 14.60
N ALA A 341 9.85 -26.43 14.65
CA ALA A 341 10.64 -26.09 13.47
C ALA A 341 11.49 -27.26 12.98
N ASP A 342 12.00 -28.09 13.90
CA ASP A 342 12.85 -29.23 13.61
C ASP A 342 12.01 -30.48 13.32
N GLU A 343 10.93 -30.71 14.08
CA GLU A 343 9.90 -31.74 13.77
C GLU A 343 9.28 -31.58 12.37
N PHE A 344 9.19 -30.35 11.86
CA PHE A 344 8.75 -30.07 10.49
C PHE A 344 9.85 -30.32 9.47
N LYS A 345 11.11 -30.00 9.77
CA LYS A 345 12.25 -30.35 8.91
C LYS A 345 12.36 -31.86 8.74
N GLU A 346 12.30 -32.64 9.82
CA GLU A 346 12.38 -34.10 9.79
C GLU A 346 11.25 -34.75 8.98
N LEU A 347 10.06 -34.13 8.93
CA LEU A 347 8.92 -34.61 8.15
C LEU A 347 9.04 -34.29 6.65
N VAL A 348 9.72 -33.18 6.29
CA VAL A 348 9.67 -32.60 4.94
C VAL A 348 10.99 -32.75 4.18
N TYR A 349 12.12 -32.72 4.87
CA TYR A 349 13.44 -32.83 4.29
C TYR A 349 14.02 -34.23 4.52
N PRO A 350 14.45 -34.93 3.45
CA PRO A 350 15.26 -36.14 3.58
C PRO A 350 16.51 -35.90 4.45
N PRO A 351 17.03 -36.91 5.18
CA PRO A 351 18.16 -36.74 6.11
C PRO A 351 19.46 -36.22 5.48
N ASP A 352 19.61 -36.37 4.16
CA ASP A 352 20.74 -35.93 3.34
C ASP A 352 20.52 -34.57 2.65
N TYR A 353 19.37 -33.93 2.85
CA TYR A 353 19.02 -32.65 2.22
C TYR A 353 19.68 -31.46 2.94
N ASN A 354 20.64 -30.82 2.29
CA ASN A 354 21.23 -29.56 2.75
C ASN A 354 20.53 -28.34 2.09
N PRO A 355 19.69 -27.58 2.81
CA PRO A 355 18.96 -26.43 2.26
C PRO A 355 19.86 -25.22 1.92
N GLU A 356 21.09 -25.14 2.46
CA GLU A 356 22.05 -24.07 2.18
C GLU A 356 23.14 -24.49 1.18
N GLY A 357 23.09 -25.74 0.70
CA GLY A 357 24.00 -26.25 -0.31
C GLY A 357 23.87 -25.48 -1.63
N LYS A 358 24.94 -24.78 -2.04
CA LYS A 358 25.01 -24.22 -3.40
C LYS A 358 24.76 -25.33 -4.41
N VAL A 359 23.72 -25.19 -5.22
CA VAL A 359 23.50 -26.05 -6.40
C VAL A 359 24.65 -25.84 -7.36
N THR A 360 25.68 -26.67 -7.26
CA THR A 360 26.72 -26.79 -8.28
C THR A 360 26.06 -27.33 -9.53
N LYS A 361 25.80 -26.44 -10.50
CA LYS A 361 25.53 -26.84 -11.88
C LYS A 361 26.65 -27.81 -12.27
N ARG A 362 26.32 -29.08 -12.53
CA ARG A 362 27.29 -30.05 -13.03
C ARG A 362 27.94 -29.46 -14.27
N LYS A 363 29.25 -29.26 -14.18
CA LYS A 363 30.10 -28.98 -15.34
C LYS A 363 30.02 -30.23 -16.22
N GLN A 364 29.63 -30.05 -17.47
CA GLN A 364 29.62 -31.12 -18.45
C GLN A 364 31.05 -31.21 -18.99
N ASP A 365 31.89 -31.98 -18.30
CA ASP A 365 33.20 -32.36 -18.83
C ASP A 365 32.98 -33.48 -19.87
N ASP A 366 33.60 -33.29 -21.02
CA ASP A 366 33.46 -34.11 -22.23
C ASP A 366 34.62 -35.11 -22.32
N GLU A 367 34.33 -36.41 -22.19
CA GLU A 367 35.22 -37.46 -22.71
C GLU A 367 34.52 -38.83 -22.86
N GLY A 368 34.63 -39.44 -24.04
CA GLY A 368 34.90 -40.88 -24.16
C GLY A 368 33.78 -41.93 -23.96
N SER A 369 32.96 -42.14 -25.00
CA SER A 369 32.53 -43.48 -25.49
C SER A 369 32.05 -44.58 -24.52
N ALA A 370 30.73 -44.73 -24.36
CA ALA A 370 30.05 -46.05 -24.38
C ALA A 370 28.52 -45.90 -24.52
N SER A 371 27.94 -46.36 -25.64
CA SER A 371 26.50 -46.24 -25.92
C SER A 371 25.63 -47.20 -25.09
N LYS A 372 25.22 -46.79 -23.88
CA LYS A 372 24.11 -47.42 -23.16
C LYS A 372 22.78 -46.75 -23.53
N LYS A 373 21.85 -47.51 -24.12
CA LYS A 373 20.48 -47.05 -24.39
C LYS A 373 19.77 -46.72 -23.07
N PRO A 374 18.97 -45.64 -22.99
CA PRO A 374 18.19 -45.35 -21.79
C PRO A 374 17.15 -46.43 -21.57
N LYS A 375 17.18 -47.06 -20.40
CA LYS A 375 16.18 -48.02 -19.94
C LYS A 375 14.99 -47.22 -19.41
N VAL A 376 13.85 -47.28 -20.10
CA VAL A 376 12.65 -46.52 -19.74
C VAL A 376 11.74 -47.40 -18.91
N GLU A 377 11.89 -47.32 -17.59
CA GLU A 377 10.99 -47.97 -16.63
C GLU A 377 9.75 -47.09 -16.44
N LEU A 378 8.65 -47.46 -17.11
CA LEU A 378 7.32 -46.85 -16.97
C LEU A 378 6.57 -47.53 -15.82
N SER A 379 5.92 -46.74 -14.96
CA SER A 379 5.16 -47.28 -13.83
C SER A 379 3.80 -47.84 -14.25
N GLU A 380 3.22 -48.75 -13.44
CA GLU A 380 1.89 -49.31 -13.69
C GLU A 380 0.78 -48.24 -13.72
N GLU A 381 0.93 -47.19 -12.92
CA GLU A 381 -0.01 -46.07 -12.84
C GLU A 381 0.03 -45.22 -14.12
N GLU A 382 1.22 -44.90 -14.63
CA GLU A 382 1.40 -44.19 -15.91
C GLU A 382 0.83 -45.00 -17.08
N LEU A 383 0.98 -46.33 -17.06
CA LEU A 383 0.43 -47.23 -18.07
C LEU A 383 -1.10 -47.27 -18.06
N LYS A 384 -1.73 -47.32 -16.89
CA LYS A 384 -3.20 -47.21 -16.75
C LYS A 384 -3.69 -45.85 -17.25
N VAL A 385 -2.97 -44.76 -16.97
CA VAL A 385 -3.27 -43.42 -17.49
C VAL A 385 -3.13 -43.35 -19.03
N HIS A 386 -2.11 -43.99 -19.60
CA HIS A 386 -1.93 -44.06 -21.05
C HIS A 386 -3.00 -44.89 -21.76
N PHE A 387 -3.45 -45.98 -21.13
CA PHE A 387 -4.58 -46.79 -21.59
C PHE A 387 -5.89 -46.00 -21.56
N ALA A 388 -6.26 -45.42 -20.41
CA ALA A 388 -7.49 -44.65 -20.25
C ALA A 388 -7.58 -43.43 -21.19
N LYS A 389 -6.44 -42.81 -21.53
CA LYS A 389 -6.35 -41.68 -22.48
C LYS A 389 -6.23 -42.11 -23.95
N GLY A 390 -6.21 -43.40 -24.27
CA GLY A 390 -6.02 -43.91 -25.63
C GLY A 390 -4.66 -43.56 -26.26
N THR A 391 -3.65 -43.27 -25.44
CA THR A 391 -2.34 -42.74 -25.90
C THR A 391 -1.23 -43.79 -26.00
N LEU A 392 -1.50 -45.06 -25.67
CA LEU A 392 -0.57 -46.19 -25.85
C LEU A 392 0.07 -46.24 -27.25
N GLY A 393 -0.68 -45.91 -28.29
CA GLY A 393 -0.18 -45.85 -29.68
C GLY A 393 0.96 -44.84 -29.92
N LYS A 394 1.16 -43.87 -29.02
CA LYS A 394 2.26 -42.89 -29.07
C LYS A 394 3.57 -43.44 -28.49
N LEU A 395 3.53 -44.54 -27.73
CA LEU A 395 4.75 -45.18 -27.20
C LEU A 395 5.58 -45.82 -28.32
N THR A 396 6.89 -45.95 -28.08
CA THR A 396 7.83 -46.56 -29.02
C THR A 396 7.74 -48.08 -28.95
N VAL A 397 8.10 -48.77 -30.04
CA VAL A 397 8.08 -50.25 -30.10
C VAL A 397 8.97 -50.90 -29.01
N PRO A 398 10.18 -50.38 -28.69
CA PRO A 398 10.97 -50.89 -27.57
C PRO A 398 10.26 -50.76 -26.21
N ALA A 399 9.64 -49.60 -25.92
CA ALA A 399 8.90 -49.41 -24.67
C ALA A 399 7.71 -50.37 -24.56
N LEU A 400 6.93 -50.54 -25.63
CA LEU A 400 5.82 -51.50 -25.67
C LEU A 400 6.30 -52.95 -25.46
N LYS A 401 7.49 -53.32 -25.94
CA LYS A 401 8.09 -54.65 -25.70
C LYS A 401 8.55 -54.84 -24.25
N GLU A 402 9.19 -53.84 -23.64
CA GLU A 402 9.58 -53.87 -22.22
C GLU A 402 8.34 -54.04 -21.32
N VAL A 403 7.26 -53.30 -21.61
CA VAL A 403 5.99 -53.38 -20.88
C VAL A 403 5.33 -54.75 -21.08
N CYS A 404 5.17 -55.24 -22.32
CA CYS A 404 4.65 -56.60 -22.55
C CYS A 404 5.46 -57.67 -21.80
N LYS A 405 6.79 -57.51 -21.72
CA LYS A 405 7.67 -58.43 -20.99
C LYS A 405 7.46 -58.34 -19.46
N ALA A 406 7.26 -57.13 -18.91
CA ALA A 406 6.99 -56.92 -17.49
C ALA A 406 5.66 -57.59 -17.05
N TYR A 407 4.62 -57.54 -17.89
CA TYR A 407 3.34 -58.22 -17.65
C TYR A 407 3.28 -59.67 -18.18
N GLY A 408 4.40 -60.25 -18.63
CA GLY A 408 4.45 -61.64 -19.11
C GLY A 408 3.64 -61.94 -20.39
N LEU A 409 3.27 -60.92 -21.16
CA LEU A 409 2.35 -61.02 -22.30
C LEU A 409 3.03 -61.56 -23.56
N LYS A 410 2.56 -62.70 -24.06
CA LYS A 410 2.94 -63.24 -25.38
C LYS A 410 2.38 -62.33 -26.49
N SER A 411 3.28 -61.71 -27.26
CA SER A 411 2.95 -60.76 -28.33
C SER A 411 3.96 -60.86 -29.48
N GLY A 412 3.51 -60.48 -30.69
CA GLY A 412 4.31 -60.57 -31.91
C GLY A 412 5.29 -59.40 -32.11
N PRO A 413 6.10 -59.42 -33.19
CA PRO A 413 7.13 -58.40 -33.42
C PRO A 413 6.60 -57.04 -33.83
N LYS A 414 5.35 -56.92 -34.31
CA LYS A 414 4.79 -55.67 -34.87
C LYS A 414 4.19 -54.77 -33.79
N LYS A 415 4.19 -53.46 -34.04
CA LYS A 415 3.65 -52.46 -33.10
C LYS A 415 2.17 -52.71 -32.73
N GLN A 416 1.35 -53.08 -33.72
CA GLN A 416 -0.08 -53.31 -33.49
C GLN A 416 -0.33 -54.53 -32.58
N GLU A 417 0.40 -55.63 -32.79
CA GLU A 417 0.30 -56.86 -32.00
C GLU A 417 0.66 -56.63 -30.51
N LEU A 418 1.58 -55.71 -30.23
CA LEU A 418 1.94 -55.28 -28.87
C LEU A 418 0.83 -54.42 -28.23
N LEU A 419 0.24 -53.49 -29.00
CA LEU A 419 -0.86 -52.64 -28.54
C LEU A 419 -2.12 -53.46 -28.25
N ASP A 420 -2.46 -54.42 -29.11
CA ASP A 420 -3.62 -55.30 -28.94
C ASP A 420 -3.46 -56.20 -27.71
N ALA A 421 -2.25 -56.70 -27.44
CA ALA A 421 -1.95 -57.51 -26.25
C ALA A 421 -2.12 -56.71 -24.94
N LEU A 422 -1.58 -55.48 -24.89
CA LEU A 422 -1.73 -54.60 -23.72
C LEU A 422 -3.17 -54.13 -23.53
N THR A 423 -3.86 -53.79 -24.62
CA THR A 423 -5.28 -53.40 -24.60
C THR A 423 -6.14 -54.52 -24.01
N ARG A 424 -5.92 -55.77 -24.43
CA ARG A 424 -6.64 -56.95 -23.89
C ARG A 424 -6.33 -57.23 -22.43
N HIS A 425 -5.13 -56.90 -21.94
CA HIS A 425 -4.77 -57.06 -20.53
C HIS A 425 -5.51 -56.04 -19.65
N PHE A 426 -5.46 -54.75 -20.00
CA PHE A 426 -6.16 -53.67 -19.27
C PHE A 426 -7.67 -53.59 -19.55
N GLN A 427 -8.22 -54.49 -20.37
CA GLN A 427 -9.68 -54.71 -20.50
C GLN A 427 -10.19 -55.88 -19.65
N LYS A 428 -9.29 -56.69 -19.07
CA LYS A 428 -9.64 -57.86 -18.24
C LYS A 428 -9.40 -57.64 -16.74
N ASN A 429 -8.57 -56.67 -16.39
CA ASN A 429 -8.24 -56.20 -15.04
C ASN A 429 -8.52 -54.71 -14.94
#